data_AF-A0A2R7NU97-F1
#
_entry.id   AF-A0A2R7NU97-F1
#
_cell.length_a   1.000
_cell.length_b   1.000
_cell.length_c   1.000
_cell.angle_alpha   90.00
_cell.angle_beta   90.00
_cell.angle_gamma   90.00
#
_symmetry.space_group_name_H-M   'P 1'
#
loop_
_entity.id
_entity.type
_entity.pdbx_description
1 polymer ?
#
loop_
_entity_poly.entity_id
_entity_poly.type
_entity_poly.pdbx_seq_one_letter_code
_entity_poly.pdbx_strand_id
1 'polypeptide(L)'
;GYVAIGAAVLMASMSGSALADTAALATILLPMMRQQGYPMNTSAGLIASGGIIAPIIPPSMPFVIYGVTTNTSISALFVSGIVPGLMMGVGLIFAWRWVLRGMDLPQGEPLPVKDRLRATVRAFWAMLMPLIIIGGMKTGVFTPTEAAVVAAFYALVVALFIHREMKLADIYGVLVRAAKTTSIVMFLCAGAQVASYMITLADLPNVLTNWLGPLVENPRLLMAVMMIVLVLIGTALDLTPTILIFAPVMLPIAVKAGIDPVYFGLMFVLNGAIGLITPPVGTVLNVVAGVGRISMHSVIKGVNPFLITYVLILALLVVFPQIVTAPVVWLR
;
A
#
# COMPACT_ATOMS: atom_id res chain seq x y z
N GLY A 1 14.38 1.48 -10.67
CA GLY A 1 13.19 0.67 -10.97
C GLY A 1 13.06 -0.55 -10.06
N TYR A 2 13.71 -1.68 -10.38
CA TYR A 2 13.61 -2.91 -9.57
C TYR A 2 13.96 -2.73 -8.09
N VAL A 3 14.97 -1.90 -7.79
CA VAL A 3 15.32 -1.54 -6.41
C VAL A 3 14.17 -0.80 -5.72
N ALA A 4 13.44 0.07 -6.43
CA ALA A 4 12.30 0.79 -5.86
C ALA A 4 11.13 -0.16 -5.55
N ILE A 5 10.90 -1.17 -6.40
CA ILE A 5 9.89 -2.21 -6.16
C ILE A 5 10.27 -3.05 -4.93
N GLY A 6 11.52 -3.52 -4.86
CA GLY A 6 12.01 -4.27 -3.71
C GLY A 6 11.93 -3.45 -2.42
N ALA A 7 12.34 -2.18 -2.47
CA ALA A 7 12.22 -1.26 -1.35
C ALA A 7 10.76 -1.04 -0.94
N ALA A 8 9.83 -0.93 -1.90
CA ALA A 8 8.40 -0.78 -1.62
C ALA A 8 7.81 -2.03 -0.93
N VAL A 9 8.14 -3.23 -1.41
CA VAL A 9 7.69 -4.49 -0.78
C VAL A 9 8.26 -4.65 0.63
N LEU A 10 9.51 -4.25 0.85
CA LEU A 10 10.12 -4.27 2.19
C LEU A 10 9.50 -3.21 3.10
N MET A 11 9.30 -1.98 2.61
CA MET A 11 8.67 -0.90 3.39
C MET A 11 7.24 -1.23 3.79
N ALA A 12 6.49 -1.84 2.86
CA ALA A 12 5.15 -2.34 3.08
C ALA A 12 5.04 -3.24 4.31
N SER A 13 6.03 -4.12 4.51
CA SER A 13 6.10 -5.03 5.67
C SER A 13 6.48 -4.38 7.01
N MET A 14 6.72 -3.06 7.04
CA MET A 14 7.10 -2.34 8.26
C MET A 14 6.05 -1.33 8.72
N SER A 15 5.34 -0.68 7.80
CA SER A 15 4.49 0.47 8.11
C SER A 15 2.99 0.22 7.85
N GLY A 16 2.65 -0.61 6.85
CA GLY A 16 1.26 -0.96 6.58
C GLY A 16 0.39 0.20 6.08
N SER A 17 0.99 1.34 5.70
CA SER A 17 0.31 2.57 5.29
C SER A 17 0.77 3.03 3.91
N ALA A 18 -0.16 3.05 2.95
CA ALA A 18 0.15 3.47 1.58
C ALA A 18 0.70 4.91 1.52
N LEU A 19 0.09 5.83 2.25
CA LEU A 19 0.44 7.26 2.18
C LEU A 19 1.81 7.53 2.80
N ALA A 20 2.09 6.95 3.97
CA ALA A 20 3.35 7.14 4.67
C ALA A 20 4.52 6.51 3.89
N ASP A 21 4.34 5.30 3.38
CA ASP A 21 5.40 4.56 2.66
C ASP A 21 5.72 5.22 1.35
N THR A 22 4.68 5.65 0.63
CA THR A 22 4.88 6.38 -0.61
C THR A 22 5.62 7.68 -0.37
N ALA A 23 5.25 8.45 0.66
CA ALA A 23 5.95 9.69 0.99
C ALA A 23 7.43 9.43 1.31
N ALA A 24 7.72 8.45 2.18
CA ALA A 24 9.07 8.10 2.56
C ALA A 24 9.90 7.65 1.35
N LEU A 25 9.40 6.70 0.57
CA LEU A 25 10.09 6.20 -0.63
C LEU A 25 10.25 7.29 -1.68
N ALA A 26 9.25 8.15 -1.88
CA ALA A 26 9.33 9.26 -2.81
C ALA A 26 10.43 10.26 -2.42
N THR A 27 10.60 10.60 -1.13
CA THR A 27 11.64 11.54 -0.71
C THR A 27 13.06 11.05 -1.00
N ILE A 28 13.28 9.73 -0.98
CA ILE A 28 14.61 9.12 -1.14
C ILE A 28 14.85 8.73 -2.59
N LEU A 29 13.91 8.01 -3.19
CA LEU A 29 14.10 7.36 -4.48
C LEU A 29 13.85 8.30 -5.67
N LEU A 30 12.95 9.28 -5.57
CA LEU A 30 12.72 10.21 -6.68
C LEU A 30 13.96 11.06 -7.01
N PRO A 31 14.67 11.67 -6.04
CA PRO A 31 15.91 12.40 -6.33
C PRO A 31 16.99 11.50 -6.94
N MET A 32 17.15 10.27 -6.43
CA MET A 32 18.12 9.31 -6.97
C MET A 32 17.80 8.89 -8.40
N MET A 33 16.53 8.61 -8.70
CA MET A 33 16.07 8.28 -10.05
C MET A 33 16.29 9.45 -11.01
N ARG A 34 16.06 10.69 -10.55
CA ARG A 34 16.34 11.91 -11.32
C ARG A 34 17.82 12.05 -11.67
N GLN A 35 18.71 11.81 -10.71
CA GLN A 35 20.16 11.88 -10.92
C GLN A 35 20.65 10.83 -11.93
N GLN A 36 20.01 9.67 -11.96
CA GLN A 36 20.29 8.58 -12.88
C GLN A 36 19.59 8.73 -14.25
N GLY A 37 18.96 9.87 -14.52
CA GLY A 37 18.33 10.16 -15.81
C GLY A 37 16.97 9.49 -16.06
N TYR A 38 16.33 8.88 -15.04
CA TYR A 38 15.02 8.28 -15.24
C TYR A 38 13.93 9.34 -15.45
N PRO A 39 12.94 9.06 -16.32
CA PRO A 39 11.83 9.98 -16.55
C PRO A 39 10.95 10.06 -15.29
N MET A 40 10.75 11.29 -14.81
CA MET A 40 10.12 11.54 -13.50
C MET A 40 8.63 11.15 -13.45
N ASN A 41 7.92 11.24 -14.57
CA ASN A 41 6.52 10.81 -14.67
C ASN A 41 6.36 9.33 -14.29
N THR A 42 7.14 8.47 -14.92
CA THR A 42 7.11 7.02 -14.77
C THR A 42 7.67 6.59 -13.43
N SER A 43 8.74 7.26 -12.99
CA SER A 43 9.36 7.03 -11.67
C SER A 43 8.38 7.34 -10.53
N ALA A 44 7.65 8.45 -10.63
CA ALA A 44 6.60 8.81 -9.69
C ALA A 44 5.45 7.80 -9.72
N GLY A 45 4.99 7.40 -10.91
CA GLY A 45 3.96 6.36 -11.06
C GLY A 45 4.38 5.02 -10.44
N LEU A 46 5.64 4.61 -10.61
CA LEU A 46 6.17 3.39 -10.01
C LEU A 46 6.17 3.47 -8.49
N ILE A 47 6.62 4.58 -7.91
CA ILE A 47 6.69 4.75 -6.45
C ILE A 47 5.29 4.80 -5.84
N ALA A 48 4.36 5.52 -6.48
CA ALA A 48 2.94 5.51 -6.08
C ALA A 48 2.36 4.10 -6.09
N SER A 49 2.64 3.35 -7.15
CA SER A 49 2.16 1.97 -7.31
C SER A 49 2.80 1.02 -6.32
N GLY A 50 4.08 1.20 -5.99
CA GLY A 50 4.77 0.42 -4.97
C GLY A 50 4.21 0.67 -3.57
N GLY A 51 3.86 1.92 -3.26
CA GLY A 51 3.33 2.27 -1.94
C GLY A 51 1.97 1.65 -1.64
N ILE A 52 1.12 1.41 -2.63
CA ILE A 52 -0.18 0.74 -2.42
C ILE A 52 -0.07 -0.77 -2.15
N ILE A 53 1.13 -1.33 -2.14
CA ILE A 53 1.39 -2.69 -1.65
C ILE A 53 1.34 -2.71 -0.11
N ALA A 54 1.65 -1.60 0.56
CA ALA A 54 1.70 -1.49 2.03
C ALA A 54 0.38 -1.85 2.73
N PRO A 55 -0.79 -1.43 2.27
CA PRO A 55 -2.08 -1.90 2.78
C PRO A 55 -2.32 -3.41 2.71
N ILE A 56 -1.55 -4.17 1.93
CA ILE A 56 -1.85 -5.57 1.61
C ILE A 56 -0.84 -6.51 2.28
N ILE A 57 0.44 -6.17 2.32
CA ILE A 57 1.46 -7.00 2.98
C ILE A 57 1.39 -6.77 4.49
N PRO A 58 1.32 -7.83 5.32
CA PRO A 58 1.34 -7.70 6.77
C PRO A 58 2.66 -7.11 7.29
N PRO A 59 2.60 -6.28 8.36
CA PRO A 59 1.41 -5.81 9.07
C PRO A 59 0.68 -4.71 8.31
N SER A 60 -0.66 -4.79 8.24
CA SER A 60 -1.49 -3.85 7.48
C SER A 60 -2.47 -3.12 8.40
N MET A 61 -2.35 -1.79 8.45
CA MET A 61 -3.28 -0.94 9.21
C MET A 61 -4.72 -1.06 8.70
N PRO A 62 -4.99 -1.04 7.38
CA PRO A 62 -6.33 -1.28 6.83
C PRO A 62 -6.97 -2.61 7.24
N PHE A 63 -6.20 -3.71 7.30
CA PHE A 63 -6.75 -4.99 7.77
C PHE A 63 -7.10 -4.98 9.25
N VAL A 64 -6.32 -4.28 10.08
CA VAL A 64 -6.66 -4.10 11.50
C VAL A 64 -7.97 -3.32 11.63
N ILE A 65 -8.11 -2.21 10.92
CA ILE A 65 -9.32 -1.38 10.95
C ILE A 65 -10.52 -2.20 10.47
N TYR A 66 -10.39 -2.90 9.34
CA TYR A 66 -11.44 -3.76 8.81
C TYR A 66 -11.82 -4.87 9.79
N GLY A 67 -10.84 -5.57 10.37
CA GLY A 67 -11.08 -6.66 11.31
C GLY A 67 -11.82 -6.19 12.57
N VAL A 68 -11.43 -5.03 13.11
CA VAL A 68 -12.10 -4.42 14.27
C VAL A 68 -13.52 -3.96 13.93
N THR A 69 -13.73 -3.32 12.78
CA THR A 69 -15.06 -2.79 12.41
C THR A 69 -16.06 -3.89 12.04
N THR A 70 -15.57 -5.01 11.52
CA THR A 70 -16.41 -6.11 11.04
C THR A 70 -16.42 -7.33 11.96
N ASN A 71 -15.66 -7.31 13.05
CA ASN A 71 -15.39 -8.47 13.92
C ASN A 71 -14.82 -9.68 13.15
N THR A 72 -14.07 -9.43 12.07
CA THR A 72 -13.37 -10.47 11.31
C THR A 72 -11.98 -10.71 11.90
N SER A 73 -11.51 -11.94 11.89
CA SER A 73 -10.17 -12.29 12.40
C SER A 73 -9.05 -11.54 11.67
N ILE A 74 -8.32 -10.69 12.42
CA ILE A 74 -7.19 -9.91 11.93
C ILE A 74 -6.04 -10.82 11.47
N SER A 75 -5.77 -11.90 12.21
CA SER A 75 -4.71 -12.84 11.86
C SER A 75 -5.00 -13.55 10.54
N ALA A 76 -6.26 -13.90 10.27
CA ALA A 76 -6.67 -14.49 9.00
C ALA A 76 -6.55 -13.49 7.83
N LEU A 77 -6.89 -12.21 8.06
CA LEU A 77 -6.72 -11.14 7.07
C LEU A 77 -5.25 -10.88 6.74
N PHE A 78 -4.36 -10.94 7.74
CA PHE A 78 -2.92 -10.83 7.49
C PHE A 78 -2.43 -11.97 6.59
N VAL A 79 -2.81 -13.20 6.90
CA VAL A 79 -2.42 -14.35 6.08
C VAL A 79 -2.96 -14.23 4.65
N SER A 80 -4.20 -13.76 4.48
CA SER A 80 -4.81 -13.62 3.15
C SER A 80 -4.11 -12.57 2.28
N GLY A 81 -3.46 -11.57 2.87
CA GLY A 81 -2.73 -10.52 2.16
C GLY A 81 -1.35 -10.90 1.62
N ILE A 82 -0.72 -11.98 2.11
CA ILE A 82 0.65 -12.35 1.72
C ILE A 82 0.74 -12.68 0.23
N VAL A 83 -0.11 -13.58 -0.27
CA VAL A 83 -0.09 -14.01 -1.68
C VAL A 83 -0.42 -12.84 -2.62
N PRO A 84 -1.54 -12.11 -2.44
CA PRO A 84 -1.86 -10.93 -3.25
C PRO A 84 -0.78 -9.84 -3.20
N GLY A 85 -0.21 -9.56 -2.03
CA GLY A 85 0.84 -8.55 -1.90
C GLY A 85 2.12 -8.91 -2.67
N LEU A 86 2.52 -10.18 -2.65
CA LEU A 86 3.63 -10.67 -3.47
C LEU A 86 3.28 -10.65 -4.96
N MET A 87 2.04 -11.01 -5.33
CA MET A 87 1.56 -10.92 -6.72
C MET A 87 1.60 -9.47 -7.23
N MET A 88 1.25 -8.49 -6.39
CA MET A 88 1.37 -7.07 -6.70
C MET A 88 2.84 -6.68 -6.97
N GLY A 89 3.77 -7.08 -6.09
CA GLY A 89 5.19 -6.83 -6.27
C GLY A 89 5.76 -7.44 -7.55
N VAL A 90 5.43 -8.70 -7.84
CA VAL A 90 5.82 -9.39 -9.07
C VAL A 90 5.17 -8.74 -10.30
N GLY A 91 3.90 -8.34 -10.20
CA GLY A 91 3.20 -7.59 -11.24
C GLY A 91 3.94 -6.29 -11.59
N LEU A 92 4.38 -5.53 -10.58
CA LEU A 92 5.19 -4.33 -10.81
C LEU A 92 6.51 -4.63 -11.50
N ILE A 93 7.17 -5.75 -11.22
CA ILE A 93 8.41 -6.16 -11.91
C ILE A 93 8.14 -6.34 -13.40
N PHE A 94 7.06 -7.02 -13.77
CA PHE A 94 6.67 -7.21 -15.17
C PHE A 94 6.27 -5.90 -15.85
N ALA A 95 5.44 -5.09 -15.19
CA ALA A 95 5.03 -3.78 -15.68
C ALA A 95 6.25 -2.87 -15.90
N TRP A 96 7.18 -2.83 -14.93
CA TRP A 96 8.41 -2.06 -15.03
C TRP A 96 9.31 -2.54 -16.15
N ARG A 97 9.43 -3.87 -16.33
CA ARG A 97 10.18 -4.45 -17.45
C ARG A 97 9.60 -4.07 -18.80
N TRP A 98 8.28 -3.98 -18.93
CA TRP A 98 7.65 -3.51 -20.15
C TRP A 98 8.02 -2.04 -20.40
N VAL A 99 7.81 -1.18 -19.41
CA VAL A 99 8.06 0.26 -19.53
C VAL A 99 9.54 0.55 -19.83
N LEU A 100 10.47 -0.23 -19.27
CA LEU A 100 11.91 -0.18 -19.56
C LEU A 100 12.25 -0.36 -21.04
N ARG A 101 11.47 -1.14 -21.81
CA ARG A 101 11.75 -1.36 -23.24
C ARG A 101 11.66 -0.09 -24.07
N GLY A 102 10.95 0.94 -23.58
CA GLY A 102 10.82 2.23 -24.24
C GLY A 102 11.75 3.32 -23.67
N MET A 103 12.70 2.98 -22.80
CA MET A 103 13.59 3.93 -22.15
C MET A 103 15.05 3.64 -22.50
N ASP A 104 15.76 4.67 -22.95
CA ASP A 104 17.22 4.63 -23.06
C ASP A 104 17.81 5.19 -21.76
N LEU A 105 18.50 4.34 -20.99
CA LEU A 105 19.02 4.68 -19.68
C LEU A 105 20.53 4.43 -19.66
N PRO A 106 21.32 5.31 -19.03
CA PRO A 106 22.76 5.12 -18.91
C PRO A 106 23.06 3.80 -18.20
N GLN A 107 23.99 3.02 -18.76
CA GLN A 107 24.39 1.76 -18.16
C GLN A 107 25.09 2.02 -16.82
N GLY A 108 24.55 1.42 -15.75
CA GLY A 108 25.19 1.51 -14.44
C GLY A 108 26.48 0.71 -14.40
N GLU A 109 27.50 1.23 -13.72
CA GLU A 109 28.74 0.49 -13.50
C GLU A 109 28.51 -0.68 -12.53
N PRO A 110 28.91 -1.92 -12.89
CA PRO A 110 28.73 -3.06 -12.00
C PRO A 110 29.64 -2.93 -10.77
N LEU A 111 29.03 -2.89 -9.58
CA LEU A 111 29.82 -2.91 -8.34
C LEU A 111 30.61 -4.22 -8.19
N PRO A 112 31.87 -4.17 -7.71
CA PRO A 112 32.66 -5.35 -7.37
C PRO A 112 31.95 -6.26 -6.35
N VAL A 113 32.15 -7.57 -6.46
CA VAL A 113 31.52 -8.58 -5.59
C VAL A 113 31.81 -8.33 -4.11
N LYS A 114 33.02 -7.85 -3.79
CA LYS A 114 33.44 -7.51 -2.42
C LYS A 114 32.59 -6.38 -1.82
N ASP A 115 32.25 -5.37 -2.61
CA ASP A 115 31.45 -4.24 -2.15
C ASP A 115 29.97 -4.62 -2.08
N ARG A 116 29.49 -5.51 -2.96
CA ARG A 116 28.16 -6.13 -2.83
C ARG A 116 28.02 -6.89 -1.52
N LEU A 117 28.99 -7.73 -1.17
CA LEU A 117 28.95 -8.51 0.07
C LEU A 117 28.96 -7.60 1.31
N ARG A 118 29.80 -6.55 1.31
CA ARG A 118 29.82 -5.55 2.38
C ARG A 118 28.49 -4.81 2.51
N ALA A 119 27.87 -4.44 1.40
CA ALA A 119 26.56 -3.80 1.39
C ALA A 119 25.48 -4.75 1.95
N THR A 120 25.49 -6.03 1.57
CA THR A 120 24.57 -7.05 2.11
C THR A 120 24.72 -7.23 3.63
N VAL A 121 25.96 -7.32 4.13
CA VAL A 121 26.22 -7.44 5.57
C VAL A 121 25.78 -6.19 6.32
N ARG A 122 25.96 -4.99 5.75
CA ARG A 122 25.41 -3.76 6.35
C ARG A 122 23.88 -3.75 6.34
N ALA A 123 23.26 -4.19 5.24
CA ALA A 123 21.81 -4.26 5.12
C ALA A 123 21.15 -5.27 6.08
N PHE A 124 21.90 -6.21 6.64
CA PHE A 124 21.41 -7.19 7.62
C PHE A 124 20.67 -6.52 8.79
N TRP A 125 21.22 -5.43 9.34
CA TRP A 125 20.60 -4.71 10.45
C TRP A 125 19.30 -4.01 10.05
N ALA A 126 19.21 -3.49 8.83
CA ALA A 126 17.97 -2.93 8.31
C ALA A 126 16.92 -4.04 8.07
N MET A 127 17.32 -5.20 7.55
CA MET A 127 16.45 -6.35 7.30
C MET A 127 15.90 -7.02 8.57
N LEU A 128 16.54 -6.82 9.71
CA LEU A 128 16.03 -7.33 10.98
C LEU A 128 14.75 -6.60 11.43
N MET A 129 14.52 -5.37 10.96
CA MET A 129 13.36 -4.55 11.35
C MET A 129 12.01 -5.20 10.98
N PRO A 130 11.75 -5.64 9.72
CA PRO A 130 10.55 -6.42 9.41
C PRO A 130 10.36 -7.65 10.29
N LEU A 131 11.44 -8.37 10.62
CA LEU A 131 11.38 -9.57 11.46
C LEU A 131 10.99 -9.24 12.91
N ILE A 132 11.51 -8.15 13.47
CA ILE A 132 11.15 -7.66 14.81
C ILE A 132 9.67 -7.27 14.86
N ILE A 133 9.20 -6.54 13.84
CA ILE A 133 7.81 -6.07 13.76
C ILE A 133 6.86 -7.26 13.60
N ILE A 134 7.07 -8.08 12.57
CA ILE A 134 6.20 -9.23 12.28
C ILE A 134 6.26 -10.24 13.44
N GLY A 135 7.47 -10.55 13.94
CA GLY A 135 7.67 -11.47 15.06
C GLY A 135 6.95 -10.99 16.31
N GLY A 136 7.19 -9.74 16.71
CA GLY A 136 6.59 -9.14 17.91
C GLY A 136 5.07 -9.03 17.88
N MET A 137 4.52 -8.70 16.71
CA MET A 137 3.07 -8.68 16.50
C MET A 137 2.48 -10.10 16.54
N LYS A 138 3.16 -11.09 15.95
CA LYS A 138 2.67 -12.47 15.90
C LYS A 138 2.74 -13.17 17.27
N THR A 139 3.71 -12.82 18.10
CA THR A 139 3.81 -13.29 19.48
C THR A 139 2.91 -12.53 20.45
N GLY A 140 2.20 -11.48 19.98
CA GLY A 140 1.30 -10.67 20.80
C GLY A 140 2.01 -9.77 21.82
N VAL A 141 3.31 -9.53 21.65
CA VAL A 141 4.12 -8.73 22.59
C VAL A 141 3.86 -7.24 22.36
N PHE A 142 3.57 -6.83 21.12
CA PHE A 142 3.25 -5.45 20.77
C PHE A 142 2.03 -5.39 19.82
N THR A 143 1.20 -4.36 20.00
CA THR A 143 0.18 -3.91 19.06
C THR A 143 0.81 -3.19 17.84
N PRO A 144 0.07 -2.97 16.74
CA PRO A 144 0.60 -2.27 15.56
C PRO A 144 1.18 -0.87 15.88
N THR A 145 0.52 -0.14 16.77
CA THR A 145 0.96 1.20 17.21
C THR A 145 2.25 1.14 18.04
N GLU A 146 2.39 0.14 18.90
CA GLU A 146 3.62 -0.09 19.67
C GLU A 146 4.76 -0.58 18.77
N ALA A 147 4.45 -1.42 17.77
CA ALA A 147 5.41 -1.89 16.79
C ALA A 147 6.04 -0.72 16.01
N ALA A 148 5.27 0.33 15.67
CA ALA A 148 5.81 1.54 15.04
C ALA A 148 6.80 2.30 15.95
N VAL A 149 6.52 2.38 17.26
CA VAL A 149 7.43 3.00 18.24
C VAL A 149 8.72 2.18 18.34
N VAL A 150 8.62 0.85 18.45
CA VAL A 150 9.76 -0.06 18.47
C VAL A 150 10.59 0.07 17.19
N ALA A 151 9.94 0.14 16.02
CA ALA A 151 10.61 0.31 14.74
C ALA A 151 11.37 1.64 14.65
N ALA A 152 10.77 2.74 15.11
CA ALA A 152 11.42 4.06 15.12
C ALA A 152 12.63 4.10 16.07
N PHE A 153 12.50 3.54 17.28
CA PHE A 153 13.61 3.44 18.22
C PHE A 153 14.72 2.51 17.70
N TYR A 154 14.36 1.37 17.13
CA TYR A 154 15.31 0.45 16.51
C TYR A 154 16.07 1.13 15.36
N ALA A 155 15.37 1.82 14.45
CA ALA A 155 15.98 2.58 13.38
C ALA A 155 16.97 3.63 13.91
N LEU A 156 16.60 4.34 14.98
CA LEU A 156 17.46 5.33 15.64
C LEU A 156 18.72 4.67 16.24
N VAL A 157 18.57 3.55 16.95
CA VAL A 157 19.69 2.81 17.54
C VAL A 157 20.64 2.30 16.46
N VAL A 158 20.11 1.72 15.39
CA VAL A 158 20.90 1.24 14.25
C VAL A 158 21.65 2.39 13.59
N ALA A 159 20.99 3.53 13.35
CA ALA A 159 21.60 4.70 12.74
C ALA A 159 22.73 5.32 13.60
N LEU A 160 22.51 5.44 14.91
CA LEU A 160 23.47 6.06 15.84
C LEU A 160 24.64 5.14 16.20
N PHE A 161 24.36 3.89 16.58
CA PHE A 161 25.35 3.02 17.21
C PHE A 161 25.98 2.00 16.26
N ILE A 162 25.20 1.48 15.30
CA ILE A 162 25.65 0.40 14.41
C ILE A 162 26.25 0.96 13.14
N HIS A 163 25.46 1.71 12.35
CA HIS A 163 25.95 2.34 11.12
C HIS A 163 26.78 3.59 11.39
N ARG A 164 26.54 4.26 12.53
CA ARG A 164 27.22 5.51 12.93
C ARG A 164 27.13 6.58 11.84
N GLU A 165 25.99 6.63 11.15
CA GLU A 165 25.73 7.56 10.06
C GLU A 165 25.20 8.92 10.58
N MET A 166 24.84 8.98 11.86
CA MET A 166 24.29 10.18 12.51
C MET A 166 24.89 10.40 13.90
N LYS A 167 24.96 11.67 14.32
CA LYS A 167 25.28 12.09 15.69
C LYS A 167 24.01 12.44 16.47
N LEU A 168 24.09 12.45 17.80
CA LEU A 168 22.98 12.87 18.66
C LEU A 168 22.46 14.28 18.33
N ALA A 169 23.34 15.18 17.88
CA ALA A 169 22.97 16.53 17.46
C ALA A 169 22.09 16.55 16.19
N ASP A 170 22.22 15.55 15.33
CA ASP A 170 21.48 15.46 14.07
C ASP A 170 20.02 15.00 14.28
N ILE A 171 19.71 14.43 15.45
CA ILE A 171 18.37 13.93 15.81
C ILE A 171 17.33 15.02 15.64
N TYR A 172 17.59 16.23 16.17
CA TYR A 172 16.66 17.34 16.03
C TYR A 172 16.36 17.67 14.56
N GLY A 173 17.40 17.73 13.74
CA GLY A 173 17.26 18.00 12.30
C GLY A 173 16.45 16.92 11.57
N VAL A 174 16.64 15.64 11.93
CA VAL A 174 15.87 14.54 11.35
C VAL A 174 14.42 14.56 11.80
N LEU A 175 14.14 14.82 13.07
CA LEU A 175 12.77 14.95 13.58
C LEU A 175 12.03 16.12 12.89
N VAL A 176 12.69 17.27 12.71
CA VAL A 176 12.10 18.42 12.00
C VAL A 176 11.82 18.09 10.53
N ARG A 177 12.73 17.39 9.84
CA ARG A 177 12.52 16.98 8.43
C ARG A 177 11.37 15.98 8.32
N ALA A 178 11.33 14.98 9.20
CA ALA A 178 10.25 14.01 9.26
C ALA A 178 8.91 14.70 9.51
N ALA A 179 8.84 15.59 10.50
CA ALA A 179 7.65 16.38 10.80
C ALA A 179 7.20 17.22 9.60
N LYS A 180 8.11 17.93 8.91
CA LYS A 180 7.77 18.72 7.71
C LYS A 180 7.19 17.87 6.58
N THR A 181 7.85 16.75 6.25
CA THR A 181 7.35 15.85 5.19
C THR A 181 5.98 15.28 5.57
N THR A 182 5.82 14.81 6.81
CA THR A 182 4.54 14.30 7.31
C THR A 182 3.44 15.37 7.31
N SER A 183 3.74 16.61 7.72
CA SER A 183 2.75 17.70 7.71
C SER A 183 2.24 18.03 6.30
N ILE A 184 3.12 18.03 5.29
CA ILE A 184 2.69 18.23 3.89
C ILE A 184 1.74 17.12 3.47
N VAL A 185 2.08 15.87 3.79
CA VAL A 185 1.26 14.70 3.46
C VAL A 185 -0.08 14.75 4.19
N MET A 186 -0.08 15.00 5.50
CA MET A 186 -1.30 15.09 6.32
C MET A 186 -2.20 16.25 5.90
N PHE A 187 -1.63 17.38 5.47
CA PHE A 187 -2.40 18.50 4.94
C PHE A 187 -3.12 18.14 3.63
N LEU A 188 -2.44 17.44 2.71
CA LEU A 188 -3.06 16.92 1.48
C LEU A 188 -4.17 15.89 1.82
N CYS A 189 -3.94 15.03 2.81
CA CYS A 189 -4.94 14.05 3.27
C CYS A 189 -6.17 14.73 3.90
N ALA A 190 -5.98 15.79 4.68
CA ALA A 190 -7.07 16.54 5.29
C ALA A 190 -8.01 17.14 4.24
N GLY A 191 -7.47 17.65 3.12
CA GLY A 191 -8.28 18.11 1.98
C GLY A 191 -9.12 16.99 1.35
N ALA A 192 -8.56 15.79 1.19
CA ALA A 192 -9.28 14.63 0.69
C ALA A 192 -10.40 14.18 1.64
N GLN A 193 -10.23 14.37 2.96
CA GLN A 193 -11.23 14.01 3.96
C GLN A 193 -12.53 14.83 3.85
N VAL A 194 -12.46 16.07 3.34
CA VAL A 194 -13.65 16.89 3.10
C VAL A 194 -14.53 16.28 2.02
N ALA A 195 -13.94 15.85 0.90
CA ALA A 195 -14.66 15.12 -0.15
C ALA A 195 -15.26 13.82 0.40
N SER A 196 -14.52 13.14 1.29
CA SER A 196 -15.03 11.94 1.95
C SER A 196 -16.24 12.18 2.82
N TYR A 197 -16.27 13.28 3.57
CA TYR A 197 -17.38 13.62 4.44
C TYR A 197 -18.65 13.97 3.65
N MET A 198 -18.53 14.63 2.49
CA MET A 198 -19.67 14.95 1.63
C MET A 198 -20.36 13.70 1.09
N ILE A 199 -19.60 12.66 0.74
CA ILE A 199 -20.15 11.38 0.27
C ILE A 199 -20.89 10.66 1.40
N THR A 200 -20.39 10.74 2.64
CA THR A 200 -21.08 10.19 3.81
C THR A 200 -22.41 10.91 4.05
N LEU A 201 -22.44 12.25 3.94
CA LEU A 201 -23.67 13.03 4.08
C LEU A 201 -24.70 12.73 2.99
N ALA A 202 -24.25 12.32 1.80
CA ALA A 202 -25.13 11.94 0.69
C ALA A 202 -25.84 10.59 0.89
N ASP A 203 -25.61 9.90 2.01
CA ASP A 203 -26.24 8.63 2.38
C ASP A 203 -26.06 7.51 1.33
N LEU A 204 -24.91 7.54 0.64
CA LEU A 204 -24.54 6.55 -0.38
C LEU A 204 -24.64 5.09 0.11
N PRO A 205 -24.30 4.73 1.38
CA PRO A 205 -24.41 3.36 1.85
C PRO A 205 -25.84 2.78 1.79
N ASN A 206 -26.87 3.58 2.07
CA ASN A 206 -28.26 3.12 2.00
C ASN A 206 -28.71 2.89 0.56
N VAL A 207 -28.28 3.73 -0.38
CA VAL A 207 -28.55 3.55 -1.82
C VAL A 207 -27.94 2.23 -2.33
N LEU A 208 -26.71 1.91 -1.92
CA LEU A 208 -26.04 0.67 -2.34
C LEU A 208 -26.74 -0.59 -1.83
N THR A 209 -27.28 -0.56 -0.61
CA THR A 209 -28.01 -1.70 -0.05
C THR A 209 -29.21 -2.09 -0.91
N ASN A 210 -29.93 -1.09 -1.44
CA ASN A 210 -31.08 -1.31 -2.32
C ASN A 210 -30.68 -1.88 -3.69
N TRP A 211 -29.52 -1.49 -4.22
CA TRP A 211 -29.05 -1.95 -5.53
C TRP A 211 -28.40 -3.33 -5.47
N LEU A 212 -27.73 -3.66 -4.37
CA LEU A 212 -27.00 -4.93 -4.21
C LEU A 212 -27.90 -6.08 -3.74
N GLY A 213 -29.00 -5.79 -3.02
CA GLY A 213 -29.93 -6.81 -2.50
C GLY A 213 -30.41 -7.85 -3.53
N PRO A 214 -30.85 -7.44 -4.74
CA PRO A 214 -31.29 -8.39 -5.77
C PRO A 214 -30.20 -9.30 -6.33
N LEU A 215 -28.92 -8.97 -6.13
CA LEU A 215 -27.78 -9.71 -6.69
C LEU A 215 -27.28 -10.83 -5.78
N VAL A 216 -27.86 -10.97 -4.58
CA VAL A 216 -27.46 -11.96 -3.56
C VAL A 216 -27.55 -13.41 -4.06
N GLU A 217 -28.42 -13.69 -5.02
CA GLU A 217 -28.58 -15.02 -5.63
C GLU A 217 -27.37 -15.45 -6.49
N ASN A 218 -26.53 -14.50 -6.92
CA ASN A 218 -25.37 -14.76 -7.76
C ASN A 218 -24.08 -14.22 -7.10
N PRO A 219 -23.41 -14.98 -6.21
CA PRO A 219 -22.31 -14.49 -5.38
C PRO A 219 -21.12 -13.92 -6.16
N ARG A 220 -20.83 -14.49 -7.35
CA ARG A 220 -19.75 -13.99 -8.23
C ARG A 220 -20.11 -12.65 -8.88
N LEU A 221 -21.35 -12.50 -9.32
CA LEU A 221 -21.85 -11.26 -9.91
C LEU A 221 -21.91 -10.16 -8.85
N LEU A 222 -22.42 -10.50 -7.65
CA LEU A 222 -22.43 -9.60 -6.50
C LEU A 222 -21.01 -9.11 -6.18
N MET A 223 -20.03 -10.01 -6.07
CA MET A 223 -18.63 -9.60 -5.82
C MET A 223 -18.08 -8.68 -6.90
N ALA A 224 -18.30 -8.99 -8.18
CA ALA A 224 -17.82 -8.15 -9.27
C ALA A 224 -18.42 -6.74 -9.21
N VAL A 225 -19.73 -6.63 -8.98
CA VAL A 225 -20.41 -5.33 -8.84
C VAL A 225 -19.91 -4.58 -7.62
N MET A 226 -19.75 -5.26 -6.48
CA MET A 226 -19.21 -4.66 -5.26
C MET A 226 -17.78 -4.12 -5.47
N MET A 227 -16.93 -4.85 -6.19
CA MET A 227 -15.58 -4.37 -6.52
C MET A 227 -15.63 -3.15 -7.44
N ILE A 228 -16.46 -3.15 -8.48
CA ILE A 228 -16.60 -1.99 -9.37
C ILE A 228 -17.07 -0.75 -8.59
N VAL A 229 -18.11 -0.91 -7.78
CA VAL A 229 -18.63 0.16 -6.92
C VAL A 229 -17.54 0.67 -5.98
N LEU A 230 -16.79 -0.23 -5.33
CA LEU A 230 -15.71 0.15 -4.44
C LEU A 230 -14.53 0.82 -5.17
N VAL A 231 -14.27 0.52 -6.45
CA VAL A 231 -13.25 1.24 -7.22
C VAL A 231 -13.72 2.68 -7.38
N LEU A 232 -14.96 2.86 -7.85
CA LEU A 232 -15.54 4.18 -8.08
C LEU A 232 -15.53 5.02 -6.81
N ILE A 233 -15.95 4.43 -5.68
CA ILE A 233 -15.92 5.08 -4.37
C ILE A 233 -14.47 5.35 -3.93
N GLY A 234 -13.58 4.37 -4.07
CA GLY A 234 -12.16 4.49 -3.70
C GLY A 234 -11.38 5.50 -4.54
N THR A 235 -11.87 5.87 -5.73
CA THR A 235 -11.27 6.98 -6.50
C THR A 235 -11.53 8.35 -5.87
N ALA A 236 -12.55 8.45 -5.02
CA ALA A 236 -12.98 9.68 -4.36
C ALA A 236 -12.69 9.70 -2.85
N LEU A 237 -12.74 8.53 -2.20
CA LEU A 237 -12.55 8.34 -0.77
C LEU A 237 -11.17 7.80 -0.43
N ASP A 238 -10.65 8.20 0.73
CA ASP A 238 -9.47 7.54 1.30
C ASP A 238 -9.82 6.14 1.82
N LEU A 239 -8.81 5.28 1.96
CA LEU A 239 -8.99 3.87 2.33
C LEU A 239 -9.62 3.73 3.73
N THR A 240 -9.18 4.55 4.69
CA THR A 240 -9.66 4.52 6.07
C THR A 240 -11.17 4.80 6.19
N PRO A 241 -11.70 5.95 5.70
CA PRO A 241 -13.13 6.22 5.76
C PRO A 241 -13.95 5.22 4.92
N THR A 242 -13.41 4.74 3.79
CA THR A 242 -14.08 3.71 2.98
C THR A 242 -14.36 2.46 3.80
N ILE A 243 -13.37 1.97 4.56
CA ILE A 243 -13.54 0.80 5.44
C ILE A 243 -14.56 1.08 6.54
N LEU A 244 -14.45 2.22 7.23
CA LEU A 244 -15.32 2.54 8.37
C LEU A 244 -16.80 2.66 7.98
N ILE A 245 -17.07 3.18 6.78
CA ILE A 245 -18.43 3.47 6.32
C ILE A 245 -19.03 2.30 5.55
N PHE A 246 -18.31 1.77 4.55
CA PHE A 246 -18.88 0.81 3.61
C PHE A 246 -18.70 -0.64 4.05
N ALA A 247 -17.63 -0.99 4.77
CA ALA A 247 -17.41 -2.39 5.16
C ALA A 247 -18.56 -2.94 6.04
N PRO A 248 -19.05 -2.25 7.08
CA PRO A 248 -20.16 -2.73 7.91
C PRO A 248 -21.48 -2.90 7.16
N VAL A 249 -21.68 -2.14 6.08
CA VAL A 249 -22.90 -2.18 5.26
C VAL A 249 -22.82 -3.27 4.20
N MET A 250 -21.66 -3.40 3.54
CA MET A 250 -21.45 -4.32 2.43
C MET A 250 -21.18 -5.75 2.90
N LEU A 251 -20.49 -5.94 4.03
CA LEU A 251 -20.14 -7.26 4.53
C LEU A 251 -21.37 -8.15 4.83
N PRO A 252 -22.42 -7.69 5.53
CA PRO A 252 -23.60 -8.51 5.79
C PRO A 252 -24.27 -9.02 4.50
N ILE A 253 -24.24 -8.23 3.43
CA ILE A 253 -24.77 -8.61 2.10
C ILE A 253 -23.89 -9.70 1.49
N ALA A 254 -22.56 -9.54 1.55
CA ALA A 254 -21.61 -10.53 1.06
C ALA A 254 -21.74 -11.87 1.82
N VAL A 255 -21.83 -11.83 3.15
CA VAL A 255 -22.00 -13.03 3.99
C VAL A 255 -23.33 -13.73 3.70
N LYS A 256 -24.42 -12.98 3.49
CA LYS A 256 -25.71 -13.56 3.06
C LYS A 256 -25.63 -14.29 1.72
N ALA A 257 -24.79 -13.81 0.80
CA ALA A 257 -24.51 -14.48 -0.47
C ALA A 257 -23.50 -15.64 -0.34
N GLY A 258 -23.08 -16.01 0.88
CA GLY A 258 -22.14 -17.11 1.12
C GLY A 258 -20.67 -16.77 0.85
N ILE A 259 -20.31 -15.50 0.77
CA ILE A 259 -18.92 -15.05 0.56
C ILE A 259 -18.20 -15.03 1.91
N ASP A 260 -16.99 -15.62 1.97
CA ASP A 260 -16.18 -15.61 3.20
C ASP A 260 -15.75 -14.16 3.55
N PRO A 261 -15.90 -13.75 4.83
CA PRO A 261 -15.60 -12.39 5.28
C PRO A 261 -14.12 -12.01 5.15
N VAL A 262 -13.20 -12.97 5.28
CA VAL A 262 -11.75 -12.73 5.12
C VAL A 262 -11.42 -12.48 3.66
N TYR A 263 -11.99 -13.26 2.75
CA TYR A 263 -11.87 -13.03 1.30
C TYR A 263 -12.45 -11.68 0.91
N PHE A 264 -13.66 -11.35 1.38
CA PHE A 264 -14.28 -10.05 1.10
C PHE A 264 -13.43 -8.91 1.66
N GLY A 265 -12.92 -9.02 2.88
CA GLY A 265 -12.04 -8.02 3.50
C GLY A 265 -10.74 -7.79 2.72
N LEU A 266 -10.08 -8.86 2.25
CA LEU A 266 -8.94 -8.72 1.36
C LEU A 266 -9.30 -7.93 0.10
N MET A 267 -10.34 -8.38 -0.61
CA MET A 267 -10.73 -7.79 -1.88
C MET A 267 -11.14 -6.33 -1.69
N PHE A 268 -11.83 -6.02 -0.60
CA PHE A 268 -12.20 -4.67 -0.22
C PHE A 268 -10.97 -3.76 -0.05
N VAL A 269 -9.98 -4.20 0.73
CA VAL A 269 -8.76 -3.40 0.99
C VAL A 269 -7.90 -3.28 -0.26
N LEU A 270 -7.72 -4.36 -1.02
CA LEU A 270 -7.00 -4.35 -2.30
C LEU A 270 -7.62 -3.34 -3.26
N ASN A 271 -8.95 -3.37 -3.38
CA ASN A 271 -9.67 -2.51 -4.29
C ASN A 271 -9.63 -1.04 -3.85
N GLY A 272 -9.75 -0.78 -2.55
CA GLY A 272 -9.56 0.55 -2.00
C GLY A 272 -8.13 1.07 -2.22
N ALA A 273 -7.11 0.21 -2.08
CA ALA A 273 -5.71 0.56 -2.35
C ALA A 273 -5.49 0.94 -3.83
N ILE A 274 -6.13 0.23 -4.77
CA ILE A 274 -6.13 0.61 -6.20
C ILE A 274 -6.82 1.98 -6.39
N GLY A 275 -7.90 2.24 -5.67
CA GLY A 275 -8.57 3.55 -5.64
C GLY A 275 -7.63 4.72 -5.32
N LEU A 276 -6.68 4.53 -4.40
CA LEU A 276 -5.72 5.57 -3.99
C LEU A 276 -4.77 6.04 -5.11
N ILE A 277 -4.59 5.23 -6.14
CA ILE A 277 -3.78 5.56 -7.33
C ILE A 277 -4.63 5.77 -8.60
N THR A 278 -5.95 5.77 -8.47
CA THR A 278 -6.87 5.98 -9.59
C THR A 278 -7.41 7.42 -9.55
N PRO A 279 -7.37 8.17 -10.67
CA PRO A 279 -8.04 9.48 -10.76
C PRO A 279 -9.55 9.35 -10.48
N PRO A 280 -10.22 10.36 -9.89
CA PRO A 280 -9.87 11.78 -9.91
C PRO A 280 -9.13 12.32 -8.68
N VAL A 281 -9.31 11.75 -7.48
CA VAL A 281 -8.63 12.25 -6.26
C VAL A 281 -7.22 11.67 -6.18
N GLY A 282 -7.09 10.34 -6.17
CA GLY A 282 -5.79 9.66 -6.12
C GLY A 282 -4.88 10.17 -4.99
N THR A 283 -5.25 9.93 -3.72
CA THR A 283 -4.55 10.47 -2.54
C THR A 283 -3.06 10.13 -2.53
N VAL A 284 -2.69 8.91 -2.92
CA VAL A 284 -1.28 8.50 -3.05
C VAL A 284 -0.59 9.23 -4.20
N LEU A 285 -1.27 9.45 -5.33
CA LEU A 285 -0.72 10.26 -6.43
C LEU A 285 -0.46 11.70 -6.00
N ASN A 286 -1.35 12.30 -5.21
CA ASN A 286 -1.18 13.66 -4.67
C ASN A 286 0.06 13.74 -3.79
N VAL A 287 0.27 12.74 -2.94
CA VAL A 287 1.45 12.66 -2.07
C VAL A 287 2.72 12.60 -2.91
N VAL A 288 2.77 11.75 -3.94
CA VAL A 288 3.96 11.65 -4.81
C VAL A 288 4.19 12.92 -5.60
N ALA A 289 3.12 13.53 -6.15
CA ALA A 289 3.19 14.79 -6.86
C ALA A 289 3.72 15.92 -5.97
N GLY A 290 3.21 16.02 -4.73
CA GLY A 290 3.63 17.02 -3.76
C GLY A 290 5.07 16.86 -3.29
N VAL A 291 5.46 15.64 -2.90
CA VAL A 291 6.83 15.33 -2.45
C VAL A 291 7.83 15.44 -3.59
N GLY A 292 7.49 14.90 -4.77
CA GLY A 292 8.33 14.93 -5.97
C GLY A 292 8.41 16.29 -6.65
N ARG A 293 7.51 17.23 -6.30
CA ARG A 293 7.28 18.50 -6.98
C ARG A 293 7.03 18.31 -8.49
N ILE A 294 6.17 17.36 -8.81
CA ILE A 294 5.79 16.99 -10.18
C ILE A 294 4.31 17.32 -10.36
N SER A 295 3.90 17.73 -11.56
CA SER A 295 2.48 17.97 -11.82
C SER A 295 1.67 16.67 -11.72
N MET A 296 0.50 16.74 -11.07
CA MET A 296 -0.39 15.59 -10.90
C MET A 296 -0.70 14.89 -12.23
N HIS A 297 -0.96 15.66 -13.30
CA HIS A 297 -1.18 15.12 -14.64
C HIS A 297 -0.01 14.24 -15.14
N SER A 298 1.24 14.62 -14.85
CA SER A 298 2.40 13.81 -15.24
C SER A 298 2.47 12.51 -14.45
N VAL A 299 2.13 12.54 -13.16
CA VAL A 299 2.09 11.34 -12.30
C VAL A 299 0.98 10.40 -12.75
N ILE A 300 -0.21 10.91 -13.08
CA ILE A 300 -1.34 10.14 -13.62
C ILE A 300 -0.95 9.42 -14.92
N LYS A 301 -0.28 10.12 -15.85
CA LYS A 301 0.20 9.49 -17.08
C LYS A 301 1.22 8.38 -16.79
N GLY A 302 2.10 8.59 -15.81
CA GLY A 302 3.12 7.63 -15.42
C GLY A 302 2.59 6.41 -14.67
N VAL A 303 1.46 6.52 -13.96
CA VAL A 303 0.90 5.41 -13.17
C VAL A 303 0.15 4.39 -14.02
N ASN A 304 -0.35 4.79 -15.19
CA ASN A 304 -1.29 4.01 -16.00
C ASN A 304 -0.85 2.55 -16.30
N PRO A 305 0.42 2.27 -16.69
CA PRO A 305 0.87 0.88 -16.92
C PRO A 305 0.79 -0.01 -15.67
N PHE A 306 1.05 0.56 -14.50
CA PHE A 306 0.99 -0.14 -13.22
C PHE A 306 -0.45 -0.30 -12.74
N LEU A 307 -1.29 0.72 -12.97
CA LEU A 307 -2.72 0.65 -12.68
C LEU A 307 -3.39 -0.49 -13.46
N ILE A 308 -3.11 -0.61 -14.76
CA ILE A 308 -3.62 -1.72 -15.59
C ILE A 308 -3.22 -3.08 -14.99
N THR A 309 -1.97 -3.19 -14.52
CA THR A 309 -1.47 -4.42 -13.89
C THR A 309 -2.26 -4.77 -12.65
N TYR A 310 -2.58 -3.79 -11.80
CA TYR A 310 -3.38 -4.03 -10.59
C TYR A 310 -4.85 -4.32 -10.89
N VAL A 311 -5.44 -3.69 -11.90
CA VAL A 311 -6.80 -4.03 -12.36
C VAL A 311 -6.85 -5.47 -12.87
N LEU A 312 -5.82 -5.92 -13.60
CA LEU A 312 -5.73 -7.32 -14.04
C LEU A 312 -5.57 -8.28 -12.86
N ILE A 313 -4.76 -7.94 -11.86
CA ILE A 313 -4.62 -8.74 -10.63
C ILE A 313 -5.97 -8.80 -9.90
N LEU A 314 -6.67 -7.68 -9.75
CA LEU A 314 -8.00 -7.65 -9.13
C LEU A 314 -8.99 -8.54 -9.89
N ALA A 315 -9.08 -8.40 -11.21
CA ALA A 315 -9.95 -9.22 -12.05
C ALA A 315 -9.62 -10.72 -11.92
N LEU A 316 -8.33 -11.07 -11.90
CA LEU A 316 -7.88 -12.44 -11.71
C LEU A 316 -8.33 -13.00 -10.35
N LEU A 317 -8.21 -12.24 -9.27
CA LEU A 317 -8.62 -12.66 -7.93
C LEU A 317 -10.15 -12.78 -7.81
N VAL A 318 -10.92 -11.93 -8.51
CA VAL A 318 -12.40 -12.05 -8.59
C VAL A 318 -12.80 -13.33 -9.34
N VAL A 319 -12.16 -13.65 -10.46
CA VAL A 319 -12.49 -14.83 -11.28
C VAL A 319 -12.03 -16.14 -10.62
N PHE A 320 -10.87 -16.12 -9.98
CA PHE A 320 -10.26 -17.27 -9.31
C PHE A 320 -10.12 -17.00 -7.80
N PRO A 321 -11.23 -17.02 -7.03
CA PRO A 321 -11.18 -16.80 -5.59
C PRO A 321 -10.32 -17.85 -4.87
N GLN A 322 -10.10 -19.02 -5.48
CA GLN A 322 -9.24 -20.08 -4.95
C GLN A 322 -7.81 -19.63 -4.69
N ILE A 323 -7.29 -18.64 -5.44
CA ILE A 323 -5.95 -18.10 -5.25
C ILE A 323 -5.80 -17.46 -3.87
N VAL A 324 -6.88 -16.88 -3.35
CA VAL A 324 -6.93 -16.28 -2.01
C VAL A 324 -7.42 -17.27 -0.97
N THR A 325 -8.48 -18.02 -1.26
CA THR A 325 -9.15 -18.85 -0.26
C THR A 325 -8.40 -20.14 0.05
N ALA A 326 -7.66 -20.72 -0.90
CA ALA A 326 -6.92 -21.96 -0.66
C ALA A 326 -5.77 -21.81 0.36
N PRO A 327 -4.94 -20.75 0.31
CA PRO A 327 -3.94 -20.50 1.36
C PRO A 327 -4.57 -20.24 2.74
N VAL A 328 -5.71 -19.53 2.78
CA VAL A 328 -6.38 -19.20 4.04
C VAL A 328 -7.01 -20.42 4.69
N VAL A 329 -7.58 -21.34 3.90
CA VAL A 329 -8.13 -22.61 4.41
C VAL A 329 -7.03 -23.56 4.89
N TRP A 330 -5.84 -23.52 4.29
CA TRP A 330 -4.71 -24.36 4.69
C TRP A 330 -3.98 -23.84 5.95
N LEU A 331 -4.12 -22.55 6.26
CA LEU A 331 -3.50 -21.87 7.39
C LEU A 331 -4.46 -21.57 8.56
N ARG A 332 -5.75 -21.88 8.42
CA ARG A 332 -6.74 -21.95 9.52
C ARG A 332 -6.60 -23.28 10.25
#